data_AF-A7TH24-F1
#
_entry.id   AF-A7TH24-F1
#
_cell.length_a   1.000
_cell.length_b   1.000
_cell.length_c   1.000
_cell.angle_alpha   90.00
_cell.angle_beta   90.00
_cell.angle_gamma   90.00
#
_symmetry.space_group_name_H-M   'P 1'
#
loop_
_entity.id
_entity.type
_entity.pdbx_description
1 polymer ?
#
loop_
_entity_poly.entity_id
_entity_poly.type
_entity_poly.pdbx_seq_one_letter_code
_entity_poly.pdbx_strand_id
1 'polypeptide(L)'
;MNGLDDENQIDERDHYTDDGDYEIDIDSMNMFKSLYYEMMAYFSDLQMHLGEHLMAIDWDMKCKSIAEPVGNCLTALFYIIRLLQDTLLSNYKDVYVSTEAFDLSKSTTLQEFPFLIRFVEVSKTKNLQNAKYIKKKTFMFYFDKLLLFLMILILSTNAYISWTFIWRNFKTYSLLYVVDRPNSKNVTKCSRTDLDQSYMENVSYGSYWTMLSYYIRNFRKKDDLEDEITTVKQKTPNVNEKDYYYQLKKWSPSKFLTSLFCSFSPTCLVFLILSDVSFTTSIAVILHQFIFKYVVFEGYESRINDESIIHSAMISEINQKFVEPRLSKKVQDAKIDATPEGKVYRTEFFPSLTNCKSNLFNRHDLKGRSITESYNDRIKEFEIVTNTNNETHNVIKVVKK
;
A
#
# COMPACT_ATOMS: atom_id res chain seq x y z
N MET A 1 6.02 30.01 -60.85
CA MET A 1 4.76 29.35 -61.27
C MET A 1 4.94 27.87 -61.00
N ASN A 2 4.09 27.32 -60.13
CA ASN A 2 3.96 25.92 -59.68
C ASN A 2 5.17 25.44 -58.84
N GLY A 3 5.11 25.28 -57.52
CA GLY A 3 3.98 24.86 -56.67
C GLY A 3 3.89 23.34 -56.68
N LEU A 4 4.83 22.68 -55.99
CA LEU A 4 4.95 21.22 -55.81
C LEU A 4 5.38 20.99 -54.35
N ASP A 5 4.45 21.17 -53.42
CA ASP A 5 4.54 20.60 -52.08
C ASP A 5 3.59 19.41 -52.07
N ASP A 6 4.16 18.21 -52.22
CA ASP A 6 3.46 16.93 -52.18
C ASP A 6 2.99 16.64 -50.75
N GLU A 7 1.74 17.01 -50.49
CA GLU A 7 0.98 16.69 -49.29
C GLU A 7 0.52 15.22 -49.37
N ASN A 8 1.39 14.30 -48.95
CA ASN A 8 1.02 12.90 -48.71
C ASN A 8 0.24 12.79 -47.40
N GLN A 9 -1.05 13.11 -47.44
CA GLN A 9 -2.07 12.63 -46.50
C GLN A 9 -2.98 11.63 -47.24
N ILE A 10 -2.75 10.34 -47.03
CA ILE A 10 -3.70 9.26 -47.34
C ILE A 10 -3.73 8.39 -46.08
N ASP A 11 -4.62 8.71 -45.15
CA ASP A 11 -5.91 8.03 -44.92
C ASP A 11 -5.74 6.65 -44.25
N GLU A 12 -5.36 6.66 -42.97
CA GLU A 12 -5.64 5.58 -42.02
C GLU A 12 -6.97 5.88 -41.32
N ARG A 13 -8.05 5.91 -42.09
CA ARG A 13 -9.41 5.74 -41.59
C ARG A 13 -9.90 4.42 -42.16
N ASP A 14 -10.05 3.42 -41.30
CA ASP A 14 -11.08 2.36 -41.36
C ASP A 14 -10.62 1.13 -40.57
N HIS A 15 -10.75 1.18 -39.23
CA HIS A 15 -11.13 0.03 -38.42
C HIS A 15 -11.44 0.47 -36.98
N TYR A 16 -12.45 1.34 -36.83
CA TYR A 16 -13.23 1.32 -35.61
C TYR A 16 -14.29 0.24 -35.80
N THR A 17 -14.00 -0.97 -35.33
CA THR A 17 -15.06 -1.92 -35.00
C THR A 17 -15.91 -1.25 -33.94
N ASP A 18 -17.06 -0.79 -34.39
CA ASP A 18 -18.27 -0.50 -33.64
C ASP A 18 -18.40 -1.55 -32.52
N ASP A 19 -17.98 -1.16 -31.31
CA ASP A 19 -18.23 -1.92 -30.09
C ASP A 19 -19.74 -1.87 -29.91
N GLY A 20 -20.42 -2.83 -30.54
CA GLY A 20 -21.85 -2.99 -30.42
C GLY A 20 -22.19 -3.04 -28.94
N ASP A 21 -22.83 -1.97 -28.49
CA ASP A 21 -23.60 -1.93 -27.26
C ASP A 21 -24.58 -3.10 -27.35
N TYR A 22 -24.18 -4.25 -26.80
CA TYR A 22 -25.11 -5.32 -26.48
C TYR A 22 -25.98 -4.78 -25.35
N GLU A 23 -26.95 -3.93 -25.70
CA GLU A 23 -28.19 -3.83 -24.96
C GLU A 23 -28.74 -5.26 -24.94
N ILE A 24 -28.42 -5.97 -23.86
CA ILE A 24 -29.01 -7.27 -23.58
C ILE A 24 -30.50 -6.99 -23.45
N ASP A 25 -31.26 -7.36 -24.47
CA ASP A 25 -32.71 -7.16 -24.55
C ASP A 25 -33.37 -7.96 -23.40
N ILE A 26 -33.55 -7.28 -22.26
CA ILE A 26 -33.99 -7.85 -20.98
C ILE A 26 -35.34 -8.56 -21.14
N ASP A 27 -36.16 -8.09 -22.08
CA ASP A 27 -37.50 -8.59 -22.35
C ASP A 27 -37.51 -10.01 -22.94
N SER A 28 -36.41 -10.47 -23.54
CA SER A 28 -36.30 -11.82 -24.10
C SER A 28 -35.85 -12.88 -23.09
N MET A 29 -35.49 -12.49 -21.86
CA MET A 29 -34.95 -13.40 -20.86
C MET A 29 -36.03 -13.99 -19.95
N ASN A 30 -35.89 -15.30 -19.64
CA ASN A 30 -36.69 -15.95 -18.60
C ASN A 30 -36.65 -15.13 -17.30
N MET A 31 -37.82 -14.93 -16.67
CA MET A 31 -38.00 -14.10 -15.45
C MET A 31 -36.94 -14.35 -14.36
N PHE A 32 -36.55 -15.60 -14.13
CA PHE A 32 -35.49 -15.95 -13.16
C PHE A 32 -34.11 -15.37 -13.52
N LYS A 33 -33.77 -15.31 -14.80
CA LYS A 33 -32.50 -14.76 -15.29
C LYS A 33 -32.52 -13.23 -15.20
N SER A 34 -33.64 -12.59 -15.54
CA SER A 34 -33.83 -11.14 -15.37
C SER A 34 -33.71 -10.74 -13.89
N LEU A 35 -34.43 -11.43 -12.99
CA LEU A 35 -34.38 -11.16 -11.55
C LEU A 35 -32.98 -11.40 -10.95
N TYR A 36 -32.25 -12.42 -11.43
CA TYR A 36 -30.86 -12.64 -11.03
C TYR A 36 -29.95 -11.46 -11.45
N TYR A 37 -30.08 -10.96 -12.68
CA TYR A 37 -29.29 -9.81 -13.13
C TYR A 37 -29.65 -8.53 -12.39
N GLU A 38 -30.94 -8.27 -12.14
CA GLU A 38 -31.38 -7.11 -11.36
C GLU A 38 -30.85 -7.17 -9.91
N MET A 39 -30.88 -8.35 -9.29
CA MET A 39 -30.32 -8.56 -7.96
C MET A 39 -28.79 -8.39 -7.95
N MET A 40 -28.10 -8.88 -8.97
CA MET A 40 -26.64 -8.73 -9.09
C MET A 40 -26.22 -7.29 -9.39
N ALA A 41 -26.98 -6.58 -10.23
CA ALA A 41 -26.77 -5.15 -10.50
C ALA A 41 -26.96 -4.35 -9.21
N TYR A 42 -28.06 -4.57 -8.48
CA TYR A 42 -28.31 -3.92 -7.20
C TYR A 42 -27.22 -4.23 -6.16
N PHE A 43 -26.74 -5.47 -6.09
CA PHE A 43 -25.65 -5.83 -5.18
C PHE A 43 -24.34 -5.14 -5.56
N SER A 44 -24.01 -5.07 -6.85
CA SER A 44 -22.84 -4.36 -7.36
C SER A 44 -22.91 -2.86 -7.06
N ASP A 45 -24.06 -2.23 -7.31
CA ASP A 45 -24.30 -0.82 -7.03
C ASP A 45 -24.22 -0.53 -5.53
N LEU A 46 -24.79 -1.40 -4.70
CA LEU A 46 -24.70 -1.29 -3.24
C LEU A 46 -23.26 -1.46 -2.75
N GLN A 47 -22.50 -2.42 -3.30
CA GLN A 47 -21.09 -2.60 -2.97
C GLN A 47 -20.27 -1.37 -3.38
N MET A 48 -20.52 -0.80 -4.55
CA MET A 48 -19.85 0.40 -5.04
C MET A 48 -20.19 1.62 -4.16
N HIS A 49 -21.47 1.84 -3.88
CA HIS A 49 -21.94 2.93 -3.02
C HIS A 49 -21.34 2.84 -1.61
N LEU A 50 -21.34 1.65 -1.01
CA LEU A 50 -20.69 1.42 0.29
C LEU A 50 -19.17 1.63 0.20
N GLY A 51 -18.53 1.17 -0.88
CA GLY A 51 -17.11 1.36 -1.12
C GLY A 51 -16.71 2.83 -1.19
N GLU A 52 -17.44 3.62 -1.98
CA GLU A 52 -17.24 5.08 -2.09
C GLU A 52 -17.44 5.77 -0.75
N HIS A 53 -18.53 5.44 -0.04
CA HIS A 53 -18.81 6.03 1.27
C HIS A 53 -17.73 5.67 2.31
N LEU A 54 -17.22 4.44 2.29
CA LEU A 54 -16.14 4.00 3.18
C LEU A 54 -14.80 4.67 2.85
N MET A 55 -14.51 4.89 1.57
CA MET A 55 -13.27 5.55 1.12
C MET A 55 -13.32 7.07 1.30
N ALA A 56 -14.50 7.67 1.25
CA ALA A 56 -14.71 9.10 1.51
C ALA A 56 -14.50 9.47 2.99
N ILE A 57 -14.66 8.52 3.91
CA ILE A 57 -14.41 8.74 5.32
C ILE A 57 -12.90 8.75 5.58
N ASP A 58 -12.39 9.88 6.11
CA ASP A 58 -11.05 9.93 6.67
C ASP A 58 -11.01 9.18 8.01
N TRP A 59 -10.68 7.89 7.95
CA TRP A 59 -10.54 7.02 9.11
C TRP A 59 -9.41 7.45 10.05
N ASP A 60 -8.33 8.04 9.52
CA ASP A 60 -7.18 8.44 10.33
C ASP A 60 -7.53 9.57 11.30
N MET A 61 -8.44 10.48 10.92
CA MET A 61 -8.96 11.52 11.82
C MET A 61 -9.87 10.95 12.92
N LYS A 62 -10.55 9.84 12.63
CA LYS A 62 -11.48 9.17 13.57
C LYS A 62 -10.79 8.17 14.51
N CYS A 63 -9.45 8.11 14.51
CA CYS A 63 -8.69 7.16 15.34
C CYS A 63 -9.06 7.27 16.83
N LYS A 64 -8.92 8.45 17.44
CA LYS A 64 -9.21 8.65 18.88
C LYS A 64 -10.71 8.56 19.20
N SER A 65 -11.54 9.07 18.31
CA SER A 65 -12.98 9.18 18.58
C SER A 65 -13.73 7.86 18.39
N ILE A 66 -13.26 6.96 17.52
CA ILE A 66 -13.96 5.73 17.17
C ILE A 66 -13.08 4.50 17.43
N ALA A 67 -11.85 4.47 16.93
CA ALA A 67 -11.02 3.26 17.02
C ALA A 67 -10.71 2.87 18.47
N GLU A 68 -10.30 3.84 19.30
CA GLU A 68 -10.00 3.61 20.72
C GLU A 68 -11.22 3.12 21.52
N PRO A 69 -12.38 3.81 21.53
CA PRO A 69 -13.52 3.36 22.29
C PRO A 69 -14.09 2.04 21.76
N VAL A 70 -14.08 1.81 20.45
CA VAL A 70 -14.53 0.53 19.87
C VAL A 70 -13.59 -0.59 20.30
N GLY A 71 -12.27 -0.40 20.23
CA GLY A 71 -11.30 -1.39 20.67
C GLY A 71 -11.42 -1.71 22.17
N ASN A 72 -11.58 -0.69 23.01
CA ASN A 72 -11.80 -0.85 24.46
C ASN A 72 -13.15 -1.50 24.77
N CYS A 73 -14.19 -1.21 23.99
CA CYS A 73 -15.50 -1.85 24.14
C CYS A 73 -15.40 -3.34 23.78
N LEU A 74 -14.66 -3.70 22.73
CA LEU A 74 -14.45 -5.10 22.34
C LEU A 74 -13.63 -5.88 23.38
N THR A 75 -12.58 -5.28 23.97
CA THR A 75 -11.85 -5.92 25.08
C THR A 75 -12.72 -6.08 26.32
N ALA A 76 -13.49 -5.06 26.69
CA ALA A 76 -14.43 -5.12 27.81
C ALA A 76 -15.53 -6.17 27.57
N LEU A 77 -16.06 -6.25 26.36
CA LEU A 77 -17.06 -7.24 25.97
C LEU A 77 -16.47 -8.66 26.04
N PHE A 78 -15.22 -8.85 25.58
CA PHE A 78 -14.52 -10.12 25.74
C PHE A 78 -14.36 -10.52 27.21
N TYR A 79 -13.95 -9.57 28.07
CA TYR A 79 -13.84 -9.77 29.51
C TYR A 79 -15.18 -10.15 30.13
N ILE A 80 -16.27 -9.45 29.79
CA ILE A 80 -17.62 -9.74 30.29
C ILE A 80 -18.06 -11.14 29.85
N ILE A 81 -17.83 -11.54 28.60
CA ILE A 81 -18.14 -12.89 28.11
C ILE A 81 -17.36 -13.93 28.92
N ARG A 82 -16.06 -13.71 29.16
CA ARG A 82 -15.23 -14.64 29.93
C ARG A 82 -15.70 -14.74 31.39
N LEU A 83 -15.99 -13.60 32.02
CA LEU A 83 -16.53 -13.54 33.38
C LEU A 83 -17.88 -14.26 33.49
N LEU A 84 -18.77 -14.08 32.52
CA LEU A 84 -20.05 -14.79 32.44
C LEU A 84 -19.84 -16.29 32.28
N GLN A 85 -18.90 -16.72 31.43
CA GLN A 85 -18.56 -18.14 31.28
C GLN A 85 -18.06 -18.72 32.59
N ASP A 86 -17.06 -18.11 33.23
CA ASP A 86 -16.46 -18.68 34.44
C ASP A 86 -17.45 -18.71 35.62
N THR A 87 -18.24 -17.65 35.79
CA THR A 87 -19.26 -17.57 36.86
C THR A 87 -20.43 -18.54 36.63
N LEU A 88 -20.89 -18.71 35.39
CA LEU A 88 -22.03 -19.58 35.08
C LEU A 88 -21.62 -21.06 34.94
N LEU A 89 -20.45 -21.37 34.37
CA LEU A 89 -19.99 -22.76 34.21
C LEU A 89 -19.55 -23.39 35.53
N SER A 90 -18.90 -22.64 36.43
CA SER A 90 -18.48 -23.20 37.72
C SER A 90 -19.69 -23.72 38.49
N ASN A 91 -20.75 -22.92 38.56
CA ASN A 91 -22.02 -23.33 39.16
C ASN A 91 -22.70 -24.51 38.42
N TYR A 92 -22.44 -24.69 37.12
CA TYR A 92 -23.01 -25.79 36.34
C TYR A 92 -22.27 -27.11 36.53
N LYS A 93 -20.92 -27.11 36.55
CA LYS A 93 -20.11 -28.33 36.74
C LYS A 93 -20.39 -28.99 38.08
N ASP A 94 -20.48 -28.21 39.16
CA ASP A 94 -20.77 -28.73 40.51
C ASP A 94 -22.16 -29.37 40.60
N VAL A 95 -23.12 -28.82 39.87
CA VAL A 95 -24.50 -29.35 39.80
C VAL A 95 -24.61 -30.57 38.85
N TYR A 96 -23.77 -30.64 37.80
CA TYR A 96 -23.73 -31.75 36.84
C TYR A 96 -23.18 -33.04 37.47
N VAL A 97 -22.04 -32.95 38.17
CA VAL A 97 -21.38 -34.12 38.78
C VAL A 97 -22.22 -34.74 39.90
N SER A 98 -22.95 -33.92 40.66
CA SER A 98 -23.78 -34.40 41.77
C SER A 98 -25.09 -35.07 41.33
N THR A 99 -25.61 -34.75 40.14
CA THR A 99 -26.93 -35.23 39.70
C THR A 99 -26.87 -36.50 38.84
N GLU A 100 -25.84 -36.71 38.01
CA GLU A 100 -25.73 -37.95 37.22
C GLU A 100 -25.35 -39.18 38.05
N ALA A 101 -24.62 -39.01 39.15
CA ALA A 101 -24.21 -40.12 40.01
C ALA A 101 -25.39 -40.84 40.70
N PHE A 102 -26.55 -40.19 40.83
CA PHE A 102 -27.70 -40.68 41.60
C PHE A 102 -29.04 -40.71 40.83
N ASP A 103 -29.02 -40.86 39.51
CA ASP A 103 -30.25 -41.07 38.73
C ASP A 103 -30.68 -42.55 38.75
N LEU A 104 -31.45 -42.93 39.77
CA LEU A 104 -32.02 -44.28 39.93
C LEU A 104 -33.01 -44.66 38.82
N SER A 105 -33.49 -43.71 38.01
CA SER A 105 -34.51 -43.99 36.99
C SER A 105 -33.98 -44.81 35.80
N LYS A 106 -32.66 -44.81 35.57
CA LYS A 106 -32.00 -45.54 34.48
C LYS A 106 -31.63 -46.99 34.80
N SER A 107 -31.70 -47.40 36.08
CA SER A 107 -31.27 -48.76 36.47
C SER A 107 -32.29 -49.81 36.04
N THR A 108 -31.90 -50.76 35.20
CA THR A 108 -32.75 -51.89 34.77
C THR A 108 -33.10 -52.79 35.96
N THR A 109 -32.18 -52.98 36.90
CA THR A 109 -32.38 -53.81 38.10
C THR A 109 -33.49 -53.29 39.02
N LEU A 110 -33.66 -51.96 39.13
CA LEU A 110 -34.71 -51.37 39.96
C LEU A 110 -36.09 -51.47 39.33
N GLN A 111 -36.16 -51.60 38.00
CA GLN A 111 -37.41 -51.74 37.26
C GLN A 111 -37.95 -53.18 37.27
N GLU A 112 -37.08 -54.16 37.46
CA GLU A 112 -37.45 -55.59 37.50
C GLU A 112 -38.20 -55.97 38.78
N PHE A 113 -37.88 -55.32 39.91
CA PHE A 113 -38.50 -55.63 41.21
C PHE A 113 -39.74 -54.76 41.50
N PRO A 114 -40.94 -55.36 41.67
CA PRO A 114 -42.19 -54.60 41.80
C PRO A 114 -42.25 -53.71 43.05
N PHE A 115 -41.55 -54.06 44.12
CA PHE A 115 -41.50 -53.25 45.35
C PHE A 115 -40.56 -52.04 45.24
N LEU A 116 -39.59 -52.04 44.30
CA LEU A 116 -38.66 -50.93 44.09
C LEU A 116 -39.21 -49.87 43.14
N ILE A 117 -40.27 -50.19 42.38
CA ILE A 117 -40.95 -49.25 41.48
C ILE A 117 -41.38 -47.97 42.20
N ARG A 118 -41.74 -48.04 43.49
CA ARG A 118 -42.09 -46.85 44.28
C ARG A 118 -40.93 -45.84 44.37
N PHE A 119 -39.68 -46.30 44.46
CA PHE A 119 -38.50 -45.41 44.45
C PHE A 119 -38.27 -44.81 43.06
N VAL A 120 -38.56 -45.58 42.00
CA VAL A 120 -38.56 -45.08 40.62
C VAL A 120 -39.65 -44.02 40.40
N GLU A 121 -40.85 -44.20 40.97
CA GLU A 121 -41.95 -43.23 40.88
C GLU A 121 -41.71 -41.95 41.68
N VAL A 122 -41.14 -42.05 42.88
CA VAL A 122 -40.69 -40.88 43.67
C VAL A 122 -39.60 -40.12 42.91
N SER A 123 -38.70 -40.83 42.21
CA SER A 123 -37.76 -40.22 41.28
C SER A 123 -38.47 -39.54 40.09
N LYS A 124 -39.51 -40.17 39.52
CA LYS A 124 -40.32 -39.59 38.43
C LYS A 124 -41.15 -38.36 38.84
N THR A 125 -41.64 -38.27 40.07
CA THR A 125 -42.34 -37.07 40.56
C THR A 125 -41.37 -35.93 40.84
N LYS A 126 -40.15 -36.23 41.33
CA LYS A 126 -39.02 -35.29 41.24
C LYS A 126 -38.73 -34.92 39.77
N ASN A 127 -38.99 -35.78 38.79
CA ASN A 127 -38.80 -35.46 37.37
C ASN A 127 -39.69 -34.31 36.81
N LEU A 128 -40.83 -33.97 37.40
CA LEU A 128 -41.61 -32.79 37.00
C LEU A 128 -40.95 -31.48 37.46
N GLN A 129 -40.35 -31.46 38.64
CA GLN A 129 -39.39 -30.41 39.02
C GLN A 129 -38.13 -30.49 38.13
N ASN A 130 -37.76 -31.70 37.71
CA ASN A 130 -36.70 -31.88 36.72
C ASN A 130 -37.09 -31.36 35.34
N ALA A 131 -38.36 -31.23 34.95
CA ALA A 131 -38.70 -30.63 33.66
C ALA A 131 -38.31 -29.14 33.59
N LYS A 132 -38.49 -28.39 34.69
CA LYS A 132 -37.97 -27.02 34.82
C LYS A 132 -36.44 -27.00 34.84
N TYR A 133 -35.82 -27.96 35.53
CA TYR A 133 -34.37 -28.12 35.58
C TYR A 133 -33.77 -28.52 34.22
N ILE A 134 -34.43 -29.40 33.45
CA ILE A 134 -34.06 -29.85 32.10
C ILE A 134 -34.19 -28.66 31.14
N LYS A 135 -35.29 -27.90 31.20
CA LYS A 135 -35.41 -26.65 30.43
C LYS A 135 -34.30 -25.66 30.77
N LYS A 136 -33.99 -25.47 32.06
CA LYS A 136 -32.86 -24.63 32.52
C LYS A 136 -31.50 -25.18 32.03
N LYS A 137 -31.30 -26.50 32.04
CA LYS A 137 -30.10 -27.20 31.55
C LYS A 137 -29.91 -26.99 30.06
N THR A 138 -30.95 -27.22 29.27
CA THR A 138 -30.95 -27.02 27.82
C THR A 138 -30.67 -25.56 27.47
N PHE A 139 -31.30 -24.61 28.19
CA PHE A 139 -31.04 -23.18 28.03
C PHE A 139 -29.58 -22.81 28.36
N MET A 140 -29.04 -23.28 29.49
CA MET A 140 -27.64 -23.02 29.88
C MET A 140 -26.64 -23.61 28.89
N PHE A 141 -26.91 -24.81 28.35
CA PHE A 141 -26.06 -25.42 27.33
C PHE A 141 -26.04 -24.60 26.03
N TYR A 142 -27.21 -24.17 25.54
CA TYR A 142 -27.27 -23.31 24.36
C TYR A 142 -26.63 -21.94 24.60
N PHE A 143 -26.81 -21.37 25.79
CA PHE A 143 -26.20 -20.10 26.17
C PHE A 143 -24.67 -20.19 26.22
N ASP A 144 -24.10 -21.26 26.79
CA ASP A 144 -22.65 -21.49 26.76
C ASP A 144 -22.12 -21.64 25.33
N LYS A 145 -22.81 -22.42 24.48
CA LYS A 145 -22.45 -22.53 23.05
C LYS A 145 -22.51 -21.19 22.32
N LEU A 146 -23.47 -20.33 22.65
CA LEU A 146 -23.58 -18.98 22.11
C LEU A 146 -22.40 -18.10 22.58
N LEU A 147 -22.06 -18.13 23.87
CA LEU A 147 -20.92 -17.38 24.40
C LEU A 147 -19.59 -17.84 23.78
N LEU A 148 -19.42 -19.15 23.59
CA LEU A 148 -18.26 -19.73 22.92
C LEU A 148 -18.19 -19.29 21.45
N PHE A 149 -19.32 -19.26 20.74
CA PHE A 149 -19.38 -18.75 19.37
C PHE A 149 -18.99 -17.27 19.29
N LEU A 150 -19.54 -16.42 20.17
CA LEU A 150 -19.17 -14.99 20.24
C LEU A 150 -17.69 -14.80 20.57
N MET A 151 -17.13 -15.61 21.46
CA MET A 151 -15.71 -15.57 21.81
C MET A 151 -14.82 -15.92 20.61
N ILE A 152 -15.16 -16.97 19.85
CA ILE A 152 -14.47 -17.32 18.61
C ILE A 152 -14.56 -16.18 17.58
N LEU A 153 -15.71 -15.52 17.46
CA LEU A 153 -15.90 -14.38 16.56
C LEU A 153 -15.02 -13.17 16.96
N ILE A 154 -14.94 -12.86 18.25
CA ILE A 154 -14.08 -11.75 18.74
C ILE A 154 -12.60 -12.10 18.55
N LEU A 155 -12.22 -13.36 18.72
CA LEU A 155 -10.84 -13.80 18.46
C LEU A 155 -10.49 -13.80 16.98
N SER A 156 -11.40 -14.24 16.09
CA SER A 156 -11.16 -14.22 14.66
C SER A 156 -11.05 -12.79 14.13
N THR A 157 -11.87 -11.87 14.63
CA THR A 157 -11.76 -10.43 14.31
C THR A 157 -10.46 -9.82 14.84
N ASN A 158 -10.02 -10.17 16.06
CA ASN A 158 -8.72 -9.73 16.58
C ASN A 158 -7.54 -10.26 15.77
N ALA A 159 -7.57 -11.55 15.42
CA ALA A 159 -6.56 -12.18 14.60
C ALA A 159 -6.50 -11.54 13.21
N TYR A 160 -7.66 -11.24 12.61
CA TYR A 160 -7.74 -10.53 11.34
C TYR A 160 -7.16 -9.11 11.43
N ILE A 161 -7.54 -8.33 12.45
CA ILE A 161 -7.01 -6.97 12.65
C ILE A 161 -5.48 -7.02 12.85
N SER A 162 -5.00 -7.92 13.72
CA SER A 162 -3.57 -8.10 13.96
C SER A 162 -2.82 -8.52 12.70
N TRP A 163 -3.41 -9.43 11.90
CA TRP A 163 -2.85 -9.86 10.63
C TRP A 163 -2.75 -8.70 9.64
N THR A 164 -3.82 -7.93 9.47
CA THR A 164 -3.83 -6.78 8.57
C THR A 164 -2.85 -5.69 9.00
N PHE A 165 -2.69 -5.46 10.31
CA PHE A 165 -1.74 -4.49 10.84
C PHE A 165 -0.28 -4.90 10.55
N ILE A 166 0.05 -6.17 10.77
CA ILE A 166 1.41 -6.69 10.62
C ILE A 166 1.79 -6.87 9.14
N TRP A 167 0.96 -7.54 8.34
CA TRP A 167 1.38 -8.01 7.01
C TRP A 167 0.83 -7.21 5.83
N ARG A 168 -0.30 -6.52 5.95
CA ARG A 168 -0.99 -5.93 4.79
C ARG A 168 -0.48 -4.53 4.44
N ASN A 169 -0.05 -3.74 5.43
CA ASN A 169 0.22 -2.31 5.25
C ASN A 169 1.66 -1.98 4.82
N PHE A 170 2.14 -2.60 3.75
CA PHE A 170 3.40 -2.22 3.13
C PHE A 170 3.14 -1.33 1.93
N LYS A 171 3.75 -0.15 1.91
CA LYS A 171 3.81 0.72 0.74
C LYS A 171 5.13 0.46 0.02
N THR A 172 5.06 0.27 -1.29
CA THR A 172 6.22 0.09 -2.15
C THR A 172 6.67 1.46 -2.67
N TYR A 173 7.95 1.77 -2.50
CA TYR A 173 8.57 2.99 -3.03
C TYR A 173 9.69 2.58 -3.99
N SER A 174 9.74 3.19 -5.17
CA SER A 174 10.80 2.95 -6.16
C SER A 174 11.84 4.06 -6.08
N LEU A 175 13.08 3.70 -5.74
CA LEU A 175 14.23 4.58 -5.59
C LEU A 175 15.04 4.55 -6.90
N LEU A 176 14.87 5.57 -7.74
CA LEU A 176 15.44 5.60 -9.10
C LEU A 176 16.85 6.22 -9.17
N TYR A 177 17.19 7.09 -8.22
CA TYR A 177 18.39 7.94 -8.23
C TYR A 177 19.35 7.62 -7.08
N VAL A 178 19.25 6.41 -6.53
CA VAL A 178 20.13 5.93 -5.47
C VAL A 178 21.15 5.00 -6.09
N VAL A 179 22.43 5.37 -5.99
CA VAL A 179 23.55 4.62 -6.60
C VAL A 179 23.92 3.39 -5.75
N ASP A 180 24.06 3.58 -4.44
CA ASP A 180 24.46 2.53 -3.51
C ASP A 180 23.24 1.84 -2.88
N ARG A 181 23.31 0.52 -2.66
CA ARG A 181 22.24 -0.21 -1.98
C ARG A 181 22.07 0.34 -0.56
N PRO A 182 20.88 0.88 -0.19
CA PRO A 182 20.64 1.33 1.16
C PRO A 182 20.62 0.17 2.16
N ASN A 183 21.07 0.44 3.38
CA ASN A 183 21.16 -0.52 4.48
C ASN A 183 19.79 -0.78 5.12
N SER A 184 18.85 -1.43 4.42
CA SER A 184 17.68 -2.03 5.08
C SER A 184 17.30 -3.39 4.48
N LYS A 185 16.71 -4.24 5.33
CA LYS A 185 16.27 -5.61 4.94
C LYS A 185 15.13 -5.56 3.91
N ASN A 186 14.39 -4.46 3.88
CA ASN A 186 13.18 -4.27 3.06
C ASN A 186 13.48 -3.78 1.63
N VAL A 187 14.75 -3.72 1.25
CA VAL A 187 15.20 -3.24 -0.06
C VAL A 187 15.45 -4.40 -1.00
N THR A 188 14.70 -4.44 -2.09
CA THR A 188 14.87 -5.36 -3.21
C THR A 188 15.48 -4.63 -4.41
N LYS A 189 16.43 -5.28 -5.11
CA LYS A 189 16.99 -4.77 -6.36
C LYS A 189 16.13 -5.28 -7.51
N CYS A 190 15.56 -4.38 -8.29
CA CYS A 190 14.71 -4.70 -9.45
C CYS A 190 15.36 -4.18 -10.74
N SER A 191 15.07 -4.83 -11.85
CA SER A 191 15.54 -4.38 -13.16
C SER A 191 14.58 -3.31 -13.71
N ARG A 192 15.09 -2.33 -14.47
CA ARG A 192 14.24 -1.27 -15.04
C ARG A 192 13.20 -1.79 -16.03
N THR A 193 13.48 -2.93 -16.68
CA THR A 193 12.50 -3.64 -17.52
C THR A 193 11.27 -4.09 -16.72
N ASP A 194 11.38 -4.29 -15.40
CA ASP A 194 10.25 -4.64 -14.54
C ASP A 194 9.35 -3.44 -14.24
N LEU A 195 9.78 -2.19 -14.49
CA LEU A 195 8.97 -1.02 -14.18
C LEU A 195 7.69 -0.98 -15.03
N ASP A 196 7.80 -1.39 -16.30
CA ASP A 196 6.65 -1.58 -17.20
C ASP A 196 5.69 -2.65 -16.67
N GLN A 197 6.22 -3.64 -15.94
CA GLN A 197 5.43 -4.66 -15.25
C GLN A 197 4.91 -4.20 -13.89
N SER A 198 5.54 -3.24 -13.20
CA SER A 198 5.09 -2.74 -11.89
C SER A 198 3.78 -1.93 -11.95
N TYR A 199 3.48 -1.32 -13.11
CA TYR A 199 2.13 -0.80 -13.39
C TYR A 199 1.05 -1.90 -13.29
N MET A 200 1.41 -3.19 -13.37
CA MET A 200 0.52 -4.33 -13.17
C MET A 200 0.19 -4.60 -11.69
N GLU A 201 1.04 -4.20 -10.74
CA GLU A 201 0.72 -4.37 -9.30
C GLU A 201 -0.38 -3.38 -8.88
N ASN A 202 -0.50 -2.23 -9.56
CA ASN A 202 -1.64 -1.34 -9.38
C ASN A 202 -2.97 -1.96 -9.85
N VAL A 203 -2.94 -2.90 -10.81
CA VAL A 203 -4.12 -3.68 -11.22
C VAL A 203 -4.55 -4.65 -10.10
N SER A 204 -3.65 -5.04 -9.19
CA SER A 204 -4.00 -5.89 -8.04
C SER A 204 -4.87 -5.18 -6.99
N TYR A 205 -4.94 -3.84 -7.01
CA TYR A 205 -5.94 -3.07 -6.27
C TYR A 205 -7.30 -3.01 -6.96
N GLY A 206 -7.42 -3.52 -8.20
CA GLY A 206 -8.69 -3.69 -8.89
C GLY A 206 -9.54 -4.82 -8.33
N SER A 207 -10.76 -4.96 -8.85
CA SER A 207 -11.70 -6.05 -8.50
C SER A 207 -11.01 -7.42 -8.59
N TYR A 208 -11.36 -8.34 -7.68
CA TYR A 208 -10.92 -9.75 -7.73
C TYR A 208 -11.12 -10.36 -9.12
N TRP A 209 -12.15 -9.91 -9.85
CA TRP A 209 -12.43 -10.34 -11.21
C TRP A 209 -11.42 -9.85 -12.24
N THR A 210 -10.96 -8.59 -12.15
CA THR A 210 -9.89 -8.08 -13.00
C THR A 210 -8.57 -8.81 -12.73
N MET A 211 -8.30 -9.17 -11.48
CA MET A 211 -7.10 -9.93 -11.12
C MET A 211 -7.16 -11.37 -11.67
N LEU A 212 -8.31 -12.04 -11.52
CA LEU A 212 -8.51 -13.40 -12.03
C LEU A 212 -8.50 -13.44 -13.56
N SER A 213 -9.20 -12.51 -14.22
CA SER A 213 -9.24 -12.44 -15.68
C SER A 213 -7.85 -12.14 -16.25
N TYR A 214 -7.05 -11.31 -15.58
CA TYR A 214 -5.67 -11.07 -15.98
C TYR A 214 -4.76 -12.28 -15.76
N TYR A 215 -4.91 -12.99 -14.63
CA TYR A 215 -4.16 -14.23 -14.38
C TYR A 215 -4.50 -15.30 -15.43
N ILE A 216 -5.78 -15.48 -15.75
CA ILE A 216 -6.24 -16.39 -16.81
C ILE A 216 -5.71 -15.93 -18.18
N ARG A 217 -5.78 -14.63 -18.50
CA ARG A 217 -5.28 -14.07 -19.77
C ARG A 217 -3.77 -14.20 -19.91
N ASN A 218 -3.02 -14.02 -18.82
CA ASN A 218 -1.56 -14.18 -18.81
C ASN A 218 -1.14 -15.65 -18.81
N PHE A 219 -1.88 -16.55 -18.17
CA PHE A 219 -1.65 -17.99 -18.35
C PHE A 219 -1.82 -18.37 -19.83
N ARG A 220 -2.89 -17.90 -20.45
CA ARG A 220 -3.15 -18.13 -21.88
C ARG A 220 -2.09 -17.49 -22.79
N LYS A 221 -1.58 -16.30 -22.46
CA LYS A 221 -0.47 -15.67 -23.18
C LYS A 221 0.90 -16.29 -22.89
N LYS A 222 1.09 -16.98 -21.77
CA LYS A 222 2.37 -17.63 -21.44
C LYS A 222 2.61 -18.83 -22.36
N ASP A 223 1.54 -19.52 -22.74
CA ASP A 223 1.57 -20.56 -23.76
C ASP A 223 1.95 -19.98 -25.14
N ASP A 224 1.45 -18.77 -25.49
CA ASP A 224 1.82 -18.10 -26.74
C ASP A 224 3.23 -17.46 -26.72
N LEU A 225 3.73 -17.03 -25.55
CA LEU A 225 5.01 -16.33 -25.40
C LEU A 225 6.21 -17.29 -25.29
N GLU A 226 6.03 -18.53 -24.85
CA GLU A 226 7.11 -19.53 -24.86
C GLU A 226 7.61 -19.84 -26.28
N ASP A 227 6.75 -19.72 -27.29
CA ASP A 227 7.14 -19.87 -28.70
C ASP A 227 7.99 -18.68 -29.19
N GLU A 228 7.77 -17.46 -28.69
CA GLU A 228 8.53 -16.27 -29.09
C GLU A 228 9.90 -16.18 -28.38
N ILE A 229 9.99 -16.64 -27.13
CA ILE A 229 11.22 -16.56 -26.29
C ILE A 229 12.39 -17.39 -26.86
N THR A 230 12.14 -18.41 -27.67
CA THR A 230 13.23 -19.22 -28.26
C THR A 230 14.01 -18.47 -29.34
N THR A 231 13.44 -17.45 -29.99
CA THR A 231 14.09 -16.75 -31.11
C THR A 231 14.93 -15.54 -30.69
N VAL A 232 14.65 -14.92 -29.54
CA VAL A 232 15.34 -13.67 -29.12
C VAL A 232 16.54 -13.91 -28.19
N LYS A 233 16.77 -15.15 -27.73
CA LYS A 233 17.87 -15.48 -26.78
C LYS A 233 19.31 -15.34 -27.30
N GLN A 234 19.56 -14.79 -28.49
CA GLN A 234 20.91 -14.61 -29.03
C GLN A 234 21.46 -13.18 -29.06
N LYS A 235 20.77 -12.17 -28.51
CA LYS A 235 21.34 -10.81 -28.40
C LYS A 235 20.94 -10.10 -27.11
N THR A 236 21.68 -10.32 -26.03
CA THR A 236 21.79 -9.33 -24.95
C THR A 236 23.26 -9.13 -24.58
N PRO A 237 23.93 -8.11 -25.17
CA PRO A 237 25.25 -7.71 -24.75
C PRO A 237 25.15 -7.00 -23.40
N ASN A 238 26.04 -7.38 -22.48
CA ASN A 238 26.49 -6.66 -21.28
C ASN A 238 25.56 -5.53 -20.80
N VAL A 239 24.54 -5.89 -20.00
CA VAL A 239 23.61 -4.94 -19.37
C VAL A 239 24.43 -4.00 -18.50
N ASN A 240 24.51 -2.74 -18.95
CA ASN A 240 25.21 -1.67 -18.27
C ASN A 240 24.70 -1.57 -16.82
N GLU A 241 25.59 -1.22 -15.89
CA GLU A 241 25.32 -0.96 -14.47
C GLU A 241 24.28 0.17 -14.21
N LYS A 242 23.56 0.64 -15.24
CA LYS A 242 22.57 1.72 -15.20
C LYS A 242 21.11 1.25 -15.28
N ASP A 243 20.86 -0.05 -15.42
CA ASP A 243 19.50 -0.57 -15.65
C ASP A 243 18.82 -1.20 -14.43
N TYR A 244 19.26 -0.88 -13.22
CA TYR A 244 18.55 -1.30 -11.99
C TYR A 244 17.97 -0.11 -11.23
N TYR A 245 16.93 -0.40 -10.45
CA TYR A 245 16.42 0.50 -9.42
C TYR A 245 16.19 -0.29 -8.13
N TYR A 246 16.15 0.41 -7.00
CA TYR A 246 15.87 -0.21 -5.71
C TYR A 246 14.40 -0.01 -5.36
N GLN A 247 13.71 -1.08 -4.98
CA GLN A 247 12.35 -1.00 -4.45
C GLN A 247 12.40 -1.19 -2.93
N LEU A 248 11.77 -0.28 -2.20
CA LEU A 248 11.69 -0.29 -0.75
C LEU A 248 10.26 -0.59 -0.31
N LYS A 249 10.08 -1.64 0.49
CA LYS A 249 8.78 -1.97 1.11
C LYS A 249 8.70 -1.34 2.50
N LYS A 250 8.12 -0.13 2.60
CA LYS A 250 7.95 0.57 3.88
C LYS A 250 6.68 0.10 4.58
N TRP A 251 6.81 -0.39 5.81
CA TRP A 251 5.67 -0.63 6.69
C TRP A 251 5.04 0.71 7.11
N SER A 252 3.78 0.94 6.72
CA SER A 252 3.05 2.18 7.01
C SER A 252 1.60 1.89 7.39
N PRO A 253 1.35 1.39 8.60
CA PRO A 253 -0.01 1.21 9.09
C PRO A 253 -0.74 2.56 9.21
N SER A 254 -2.04 2.55 8.94
CA SER A 254 -2.93 3.68 9.18
C SER A 254 -3.00 3.99 10.69
N LYS A 255 -3.20 5.27 11.04
CA LYS A 255 -3.34 5.72 12.44
C LYS A 255 -4.56 5.08 13.08
N PHE A 256 -5.66 4.95 12.33
CA PHE A 256 -6.87 4.25 12.78
C PHE A 256 -6.58 2.81 13.18
N LEU A 257 -5.91 2.05 12.30
CA LEU A 257 -5.61 0.65 12.57
C LEU A 257 -4.62 0.48 13.72
N THR A 258 -3.65 1.39 13.83
CA THR A 258 -2.67 1.39 14.93
C THR A 258 -3.36 1.62 16.27
N SER A 259 -4.25 2.61 16.33
CA SER A 259 -5.08 2.90 17.51
C SER A 259 -5.99 1.73 17.87
N LEU A 260 -6.65 1.11 16.88
CA LEU A 260 -7.48 -0.07 17.08
C LEU A 260 -6.66 -1.26 17.60
N PHE A 261 -5.48 -1.52 17.04
CA PHE A 261 -4.58 -2.59 17.48
C PHE A 261 -4.06 -2.36 18.90
N CYS A 262 -3.80 -1.11 19.29
CA CYS A 262 -3.39 -0.77 20.65
C CYS A 262 -4.52 -0.98 21.66
N SER A 263 -5.73 -0.48 21.38
CA SER A 263 -6.89 -0.64 22.27
C SER A 263 -7.40 -2.09 22.31
N PHE A 264 -7.42 -2.77 21.16
CA PHE A 264 -7.80 -4.17 21.02
C PHE A 264 -6.57 -5.07 20.87
N SER A 265 -5.67 -5.01 21.86
CA SER A 265 -4.40 -5.72 21.79
C SER A 265 -4.58 -7.25 21.79
N PRO A 266 -3.93 -8.00 20.87
CA PRO A 266 -3.98 -9.46 20.86
C PRO A 266 -3.42 -10.07 22.15
N THR A 267 -2.48 -9.36 22.78
CA THR A 267 -1.79 -9.80 23.99
C THR A 267 -2.72 -9.82 25.20
N CYS A 268 -3.62 -8.83 25.32
CA CYS A 268 -4.64 -8.80 26.35
C CYS A 268 -5.62 -9.98 26.19
N LEU A 269 -6.03 -10.30 24.95
CA LEU A 269 -6.93 -11.42 24.70
C LEU A 269 -6.27 -12.77 25.01
N VAL A 270 -5.03 -12.98 24.56
CA VAL A 270 -4.28 -14.20 24.88
C VAL A 270 -4.15 -14.37 26.40
N PHE A 271 -3.90 -13.27 27.13
CA PHE A 271 -3.88 -13.28 28.59
C PHE A 271 -5.23 -13.63 29.22
N LEU A 272 -6.34 -13.05 28.74
CA LEU A 272 -7.69 -13.31 29.25
C LEU A 272 -8.21 -14.72 28.93
N ILE A 273 -7.77 -15.34 27.83
CA ILE A 273 -8.09 -16.75 27.54
C ILE A 273 -7.39 -17.66 28.55
N LEU A 274 -6.12 -17.37 28.84
CA LEU A 274 -5.25 -18.22 29.65
C LEU A 274 -5.34 -17.89 31.14
N SER A 275 -6.22 -16.97 31.57
CA SER A 275 -6.33 -16.55 32.97
C SER A 275 -7.03 -17.60 33.84
N ASP A 276 -6.26 -18.62 34.20
CA ASP A 276 -6.25 -19.36 35.46
C ASP A 276 -4.76 -19.57 35.76
N VAL A 277 -4.25 -19.07 36.89
CA VAL A 277 -2.80 -19.09 37.18
C VAL A 277 -2.31 -20.53 37.19
N SER A 278 -1.72 -20.94 36.08
CA SER A 278 -1.26 -22.30 35.80
C SER A 278 -0.10 -22.23 34.81
N PHE A 279 0.61 -23.33 34.58
CA PHE A 279 1.73 -23.36 33.63
C PHE A 279 1.37 -22.83 32.23
N THR A 280 0.08 -22.86 31.85
CA THR A 280 -0.42 -22.35 30.57
C THR A 280 -0.27 -20.82 30.43
N THR A 281 -0.26 -20.04 31.53
CA THR A 281 -0.05 -18.58 31.46
C THR A 281 1.35 -18.21 30.99
N SER A 282 2.34 -19.10 31.14
CA SER A 282 3.69 -18.87 30.62
C SER A 282 3.71 -18.72 29.10
N ILE A 283 2.84 -19.46 28.40
CA ILE A 283 2.67 -19.37 26.95
C ILE A 283 2.15 -17.98 26.57
N ALA A 284 1.20 -17.44 27.34
CA ALA A 284 0.67 -16.09 27.14
C ALA A 284 1.78 -15.03 27.21
N VAL A 285 2.66 -15.14 28.21
CA VAL A 285 3.76 -14.20 28.43
C VAL A 285 4.80 -14.29 27.31
N ILE A 286 5.15 -15.49 26.86
CA ILE A 286 6.07 -15.68 25.73
C ILE A 286 5.49 -15.09 24.44
N LEU A 287 4.21 -15.34 24.16
CA LEU A 287 3.52 -14.77 23.01
C LEU A 287 3.47 -13.23 23.08
N HIS A 288 3.19 -12.68 24.27
CA HIS A 288 3.21 -11.24 24.50
C HIS A 288 4.59 -10.64 24.20
N GLN A 289 5.65 -11.25 24.72
CA GLN A 289 7.03 -10.79 24.48
C GLN A 289 7.41 -10.88 23.00
N PHE A 290 6.99 -11.95 22.30
CA PHE A 290 7.25 -12.12 20.87
C PHE A 290 6.54 -11.05 20.03
N ILE A 291 5.25 -10.83 20.27
CA ILE A 291 4.45 -9.81 19.57
C ILE A 291 5.06 -8.42 19.82
N PHE A 292 5.40 -8.11 21.07
CA PHE A 292 5.98 -6.81 21.42
C PHE A 292 7.35 -6.59 20.75
N LYS A 293 8.24 -7.59 20.81
CA LYS A 293 9.54 -7.54 20.13
C LYS A 293 9.36 -7.30 18.63
N TYR A 294 8.45 -8.03 17.99
CA TYR A 294 8.21 -7.90 16.55
C TYR A 294 7.72 -6.50 16.19
N VAL A 295 6.72 -5.97 16.92
CA VAL A 295 6.17 -4.64 16.66
C VAL A 295 7.22 -3.54 16.84
N VAL A 296 8.02 -3.59 17.91
CA VAL A 296 9.00 -2.55 18.21
C VAL A 296 10.24 -2.64 17.30
N PHE A 297 10.90 -3.79 17.24
CA PHE A 297 12.18 -3.94 16.53
C PHE A 297 11.98 -4.16 15.02
N GLU A 298 11.16 -5.13 14.60
CA GLU A 298 11.02 -5.38 13.15
C GLU A 298 10.01 -4.40 12.50
N GLY A 299 9.04 -3.89 13.24
CA GLY A 299 8.09 -2.89 12.77
C GLY A 299 8.66 -1.45 12.83
N TYR A 300 8.74 -0.88 14.03
CA TYR A 300 9.04 0.54 14.22
C TYR A 300 10.48 0.93 13.88
N GLU A 301 11.49 0.17 14.30
CA GLU A 301 12.89 0.49 13.97
C GLU A 301 13.13 0.38 12.46
N SER A 302 12.61 -0.68 11.82
CA SER A 302 12.68 -0.82 10.36
C SER A 302 12.00 0.34 9.65
N ARG A 303 10.83 0.79 10.14
CA ARG A 303 10.13 1.94 9.58
C ARG A 303 10.95 3.23 9.65
N ILE A 304 11.64 3.50 10.77
CA ILE A 304 12.46 4.70 10.94
C ILE A 304 13.65 4.66 9.96
N ASN A 305 14.31 3.51 9.85
CA ASN A 305 15.40 3.32 8.91
C ASN A 305 14.92 3.50 7.45
N ASP A 306 13.78 2.91 7.09
CA ASP A 306 13.17 3.04 5.76
C ASP A 306 12.77 4.51 5.46
N GLU A 307 12.30 5.27 6.46
CA GLU A 307 11.99 6.69 6.31
C GLU A 307 13.24 7.54 6.05
N SER A 308 14.34 7.25 6.75
CA SER A 308 15.63 7.91 6.50
C SER A 308 16.15 7.66 5.08
N ILE A 309 15.94 6.45 4.55
CA ILE A 309 16.31 6.07 3.17
C ILE A 309 15.44 6.81 2.15
N ILE A 310 14.14 6.97 2.41
CA ILE A 310 13.26 7.74 1.51
C ILE A 310 13.69 9.20 1.48
N HIS A 311 14.02 9.81 2.62
CA HIS A 311 14.49 11.19 2.66
C HIS A 311 15.82 11.37 1.91
N SER A 312 16.78 10.45 2.08
CA SER A 312 18.05 10.53 1.34
C SER A 312 17.85 10.36 -0.16
N ALA A 313 16.96 9.45 -0.58
CA ALA A 313 16.60 9.27 -1.98
C ALA A 313 15.85 10.47 -2.58
N MET A 314 14.96 11.11 -1.81
CA MET A 314 14.27 12.33 -2.23
C MET A 314 15.28 13.47 -2.46
N ILE A 315 16.28 13.60 -1.58
CA ILE A 315 17.34 14.60 -1.75
C ILE A 315 18.18 14.28 -3.00
N SER A 316 18.51 13.01 -3.26
CA SER A 316 19.26 12.65 -4.47
C SER A 316 18.46 12.92 -5.74
N GLU A 317 17.17 12.62 -5.74
CA GLU A 317 16.26 12.95 -6.84
C GLU A 317 16.17 14.47 -7.07
N ILE A 318 16.03 15.26 -6.02
CA ILE A 318 16.00 16.73 -6.13
C ILE A 318 17.31 17.25 -6.70
N ASN A 319 18.44 16.72 -6.21
CA ASN A 319 19.76 17.12 -6.67
C ASN A 319 19.90 16.84 -8.17
N GLN A 320 19.51 15.66 -8.62
CA GLN A 320 19.67 15.27 -10.02
C GLN A 320 18.66 15.92 -10.97
N LYS A 321 17.40 16.12 -10.55
CA LYS A 321 16.36 16.72 -11.39
C LYS A 321 16.40 18.24 -11.43
N PHE A 322 16.76 18.90 -10.34
CA PHE A 322 16.62 20.35 -10.20
C PHE A 322 17.94 21.06 -9.98
N VAL A 323 18.83 20.52 -9.14
CA VAL A 323 20.06 21.22 -8.75
C VAL A 323 21.11 21.11 -9.84
N GLU A 324 21.44 19.90 -10.27
CA GLU A 324 22.45 19.64 -11.30
C GLU A 324 22.12 20.32 -12.63
N PRO A 325 20.90 20.25 -13.21
CA PRO A 325 20.63 20.89 -14.49
C PRO A 325 20.69 22.42 -14.43
N ARG A 326 20.40 23.01 -13.26
CA ARG A 326 20.50 24.46 -13.06
C ARG A 326 21.93 24.92 -12.82
N LEU A 327 22.70 24.16 -12.04
CA LEU A 327 24.09 24.47 -11.73
C LEU A 327 25.04 24.11 -12.88
N SER A 328 24.72 23.12 -13.71
CA SER A 328 25.57 22.69 -14.85
C SER A 328 25.26 23.40 -16.17
N LYS A 329 24.32 24.37 -16.16
CA LYS A 329 24.02 25.16 -17.37
C LYS A 329 25.24 26.00 -17.74
N LYS A 330 25.99 25.53 -18.72
CA LYS A 330 27.10 26.27 -19.31
C LYS A 330 26.55 27.45 -20.11
N VAL A 331 27.02 28.65 -19.81
CA VAL A 331 26.69 29.86 -20.57
C VAL A 331 27.83 30.13 -21.53
N GLN A 332 27.50 30.46 -22.78
CA GLN A 332 28.48 30.85 -23.77
C GLN A 332 28.37 32.36 -23.99
N ASP A 333 29.46 33.08 -23.74
CA ASP A 333 29.51 34.51 -24.01
C ASP A 333 29.80 34.76 -25.49
N ALA A 334 29.10 35.73 -26.08
CA ALA A 334 29.27 36.14 -27.47
C ALA A 334 29.65 37.61 -27.52
N LYS A 335 30.75 37.92 -28.21
CA LYS A 335 31.19 39.27 -28.55
C LYS A 335 30.64 39.65 -29.92
N ILE A 336 29.97 40.78 -29.99
CA ILE A 336 29.36 41.30 -31.22
C ILE A 336 30.02 42.65 -31.53
N ASP A 337 30.62 42.77 -32.71
CA ASP A 337 31.12 44.05 -33.21
C ASP A 337 29.96 44.87 -33.82
N ALA A 338 29.74 46.07 -33.27
CA ALA A 338 28.66 46.98 -33.68
C ALA A 338 29.18 48.17 -34.53
N THR A 339 30.43 48.13 -35.00
CA THR A 339 31.00 49.24 -35.79
C THR A 339 30.22 49.44 -37.10
N PRO A 340 29.55 50.59 -37.32
CA PRO A 340 28.67 50.79 -38.47
C PRO A 340 29.40 50.84 -39.82
N GLU A 341 30.70 51.14 -39.83
CA GLU A 341 31.49 51.31 -41.06
C GLU A 341 32.08 50.01 -41.63
N GLY A 342 31.97 48.88 -40.92
CA GLY A 342 32.45 47.58 -41.38
C GLY A 342 31.38 46.81 -42.17
N LYS A 343 31.66 46.42 -43.43
CA LYS A 343 30.81 45.51 -44.23
C LYS A 343 30.66 44.10 -43.63
N VAL A 344 31.32 43.80 -42.52
CA VAL A 344 31.38 42.48 -41.89
C VAL A 344 30.97 42.61 -40.43
N TYR A 345 29.74 42.22 -40.11
CA TYR A 345 29.38 41.95 -38.72
C TYR A 345 30.16 40.72 -38.28
N ARG A 346 31.03 40.89 -37.28
CA ARG A 346 31.83 39.80 -36.68
C ARG A 346 31.23 39.45 -35.32
N THR A 347 30.81 38.20 -35.19
CA THR A 347 30.42 37.62 -33.91
C THR A 347 31.48 36.58 -33.51
N GLU A 348 32.07 36.76 -32.34
CA GLU A 348 33.06 35.84 -31.75
C GLU A 348 32.45 35.16 -30.53
N PHE A 349 32.52 33.83 -30.47
CA PHE A 349 32.03 33.09 -29.31
C PHE A 349 33.19 32.65 -28.42
N PHE A 350 33.11 32.98 -27.13
CA PHE A 350 34.04 32.49 -26.12
C PHE A 350 33.72 31.03 -25.75
N PRO A 351 34.66 30.26 -25.18
CA PRO A 351 34.35 28.92 -24.70
C PRO A 351 33.39 28.98 -23.50
N SER A 352 32.43 28.06 -23.43
CA SER A 352 31.44 27.97 -22.36
C SER A 352 32.01 27.30 -21.10
N LEU A 353 33.05 27.91 -20.54
CA LEU A 353 33.76 27.39 -19.37
C LEU A 353 33.06 27.70 -18.05
N THR A 354 32.17 28.71 -18.04
CA THR A 354 31.55 29.23 -16.82
C THR A 354 30.03 29.08 -16.84
N ASN A 355 29.44 28.99 -15.65
CA ASN A 355 27.99 28.96 -15.44
C ASN A 355 27.41 30.38 -15.26
N CYS A 356 28.29 31.37 -15.06
CA CYS A 356 27.94 32.78 -14.98
C CYS A 356 28.25 33.47 -16.30
N LYS A 357 27.31 34.29 -16.78
CA LYS A 357 27.54 35.22 -17.90
C LYS A 357 28.60 36.23 -17.48
N SER A 358 29.63 36.44 -18.29
CA SER A 358 30.51 37.58 -18.08
C SER A 358 29.86 38.84 -18.65
N ASN A 359 29.68 39.87 -17.81
CA ASN A 359 29.17 41.18 -18.24
C ASN A 359 30.35 42.06 -18.69
N LEU A 360 31.16 41.55 -19.63
CA LEU A 360 32.33 42.27 -20.16
C LEU A 360 31.93 43.09 -21.39
N PHE A 361 32.37 44.35 -21.41
CA PHE A 361 32.15 45.31 -22.48
C PHE A 361 33.50 45.85 -22.94
N ASN A 362 33.71 45.96 -24.25
CA ASN A 362 34.90 46.63 -24.80
C ASN A 362 34.50 48.01 -25.31
N ARG A 363 35.13 49.05 -24.79
CA ARG A 363 34.95 50.44 -25.23
C ARG A 363 36.27 50.99 -25.78
N HIS A 364 36.18 51.94 -26.70
CA HIS A 364 37.34 52.73 -27.13
C HIS A 364 37.40 54.06 -26.39
N ASP A 365 38.60 54.37 -25.87
CA ASP A 365 38.95 55.71 -25.39
C ASP A 365 38.97 56.74 -26.52
N LEU A 366 38.95 58.04 -26.17
CA LEU A 366 39.19 59.15 -27.11
C LEU A 366 40.53 59.04 -27.87
N LYS A 367 41.49 58.28 -27.33
CA LYS A 367 42.78 57.97 -27.95
C LYS A 367 42.74 56.73 -28.86
N GLY A 368 41.59 56.07 -29.00
CA GLY A 368 41.42 54.83 -29.76
C GLY A 368 41.87 53.55 -29.04
N ARG A 369 42.28 53.63 -27.75
CA ARG A 369 42.69 52.44 -26.98
C ARG A 369 41.47 51.64 -26.55
N SER A 370 41.54 50.31 -26.71
CA SER A 370 40.49 49.40 -26.21
C SER A 370 40.61 49.28 -24.69
N ILE A 371 39.51 49.51 -23.99
CA ILE A 371 39.35 49.27 -22.55
C ILE A 371 38.27 48.19 -22.38
N THR A 372 38.60 47.14 -21.62
CA THR A 372 37.62 46.16 -21.18
C THR A 372 37.04 46.60 -19.84
N GLU A 373 35.72 46.74 -19.77
CA GLU A 373 34.97 47.14 -18.59
C GLU A 373 34.01 46.01 -18.19
N SER A 374 33.87 45.76 -16.89
CA SER A 374 32.83 44.89 -16.35
C SER A 374 31.80 45.73 -15.61
N TYR A 375 30.52 45.46 -15.84
CA TYR A 375 29.47 46.09 -15.05
C TYR A 375 29.38 45.43 -13.66
N ASN A 376 29.55 46.22 -12.59
CA ASN A 376 29.39 45.75 -11.22
C ASN A 376 27.97 46.06 -10.72
N ASP A 377 27.10 45.05 -10.64
CA ASP A 377 25.70 45.19 -10.19
C ASP A 377 25.58 45.81 -8.78
N ARG A 378 26.60 45.68 -7.92
CA ARG A 378 26.56 46.23 -6.55
C ARG A 378 26.78 47.73 -6.51
N ILE A 379 27.69 48.25 -7.32
CA ILE A 379 28.06 49.67 -7.34
C ILE A 379 27.24 50.44 -8.40
N LYS A 380 26.65 49.72 -9.37
CA LYS A 380 26.00 50.27 -10.57
C LYS A 380 26.95 51.09 -11.45
N GLU A 381 28.23 50.79 -11.39
CA GLU A 381 29.29 51.44 -12.17
C GLU A 381 30.11 50.39 -12.94
N PHE A 382 30.81 50.85 -13.98
CA PHE A 382 31.70 50.04 -14.79
C PHE A 382 33.12 50.07 -14.20
N GLU A 383 33.71 48.89 -14.00
CA GLU A 383 35.08 48.74 -13.52
C GLU A 383 35.99 48.26 -14.65
N ILE A 384 37.19 48.84 -14.75
CA ILE A 384 38.19 48.44 -15.76
C ILE A 384 38.79 47.09 -15.36
N VAL A 385 38.64 46.09 -16.23
CA VAL A 385 39.23 44.76 -16.06
C VAL A 385 40.57 44.71 -16.81
N THR A 386 41.67 44.63 -16.07
CA THR A 386 43.03 44.66 -16.65
C THR A 386 43.50 43.30 -17.21
N ASN A 387 42.76 42.22 -16.99
CA ASN A 387 43.19 40.86 -17.30
C ASN A 387 42.13 40.09 -18.10
N THR A 388 42.27 40.04 -19.43
CA THR A 388 41.45 39.17 -20.28
C THR A 388 42.32 38.34 -21.22
N ASN A 389 42.78 37.18 -20.76
CA ASN A 389 43.46 36.17 -21.59
C ASN A 389 42.47 35.10 -22.08
N ASN A 390 41.36 35.51 -22.70
CA ASN A 390 40.37 34.57 -23.22
C ASN A 390 40.49 34.50 -24.74
N GLU A 391 41.16 33.47 -25.26
CA GLU A 391 41.21 33.17 -26.69
C GLU A 391 39.86 32.61 -27.18
N THR A 392 39.40 33.04 -28.36
CA THR A 392 38.14 32.61 -28.98
C THR A 392 38.39 31.54 -30.05
N HIS A 393 37.57 30.50 -30.13
CA HIS A 393 37.74 29.44 -31.14
C HIS A 393 36.89 29.62 -32.41
N ASN A 394 35.75 30.31 -32.33
CA ASN A 394 34.77 30.39 -33.43
C ASN A 394 34.44 31.84 -33.81
N VAL A 395 34.63 32.17 -35.09
CA VAL A 395 34.35 33.49 -35.67
C VAL A 395 33.36 33.33 -36.81
N ILE A 396 32.16 33.90 -36.66
CA ILE A 396 31.17 33.96 -37.74
C ILE A 396 31.25 35.35 -38.40
N LYS A 397 31.42 35.36 -39.72
CA LYS A 397 31.44 36.58 -40.55
C LYS A 397 30.21 36.60 -41.43
N VAL A 398 29.32 37.56 -41.23
CA VAL A 398 28.23 37.82 -42.18
C VAL A 398 28.80 38.70 -43.29
N VAL A 399 29.04 38.11 -44.46
CA VAL A 399 29.38 38.85 -45.67
C VAL A 399 28.07 39.34 -46.27
N LYS A 400 27.79 40.66 -46.21
CA LYS A 400 26.73 41.23 -47.05
C LYS A 400 27.15 41.02 -48.51
N LYS A 401 26.32 40.27 -49.26
CA LYS A 401 26.45 40.13 -50.72
C LYS A 401 26.35 41.50 -51.40
#